data_AF-A0A0D2BU08-F1
#
_entry.id   AF-A0A0D2BU08-F1
#
_cell.length_a   1.000
_cell.length_b   1.000
_cell.length_c   1.000
_cell.angle_alpha   90.00
_cell.angle_beta   90.00
_cell.angle_gamma   90.00
#
_symmetry.space_group_name_H-M   'P 1'
#
loop_
_entity.id
_entity.type
_entity.pdbx_description
1 polymer ?
#
loop_
_entity_poly.entity_id
_entity_poly.type
_entity_poly.pdbx_seq_one_letter_code
_entity_poly.pdbx_strand_id
1 'polypeptide(L)'
;MGYIPPVHAFVSFYELDPSSRQNCIYVLRNGNTCRWPRSEKRNNLAATLRNKIAATQSAEVSLDLLQEYIRSNCCMGGNAKHQERIEDVNLLEPLAQRWLDEINSHAKLAVFPPAAATAARKPAPIFDRSSVIPSPQQSRFFSSAPSPQPRFSTPSATPLSKYHQSESRPRYGLRSGDADGLVSSSHRLSLTSKPPISEFRPHVANPLPGDSVIGKIVEPLVDRDFETGSLYIFSRESSPGYVKIGWTAQSIQQRLDKWANCGYTPNLLFSLLSVKNARRVETLTHFELIKEWRRERRCKAPHCLKSHQEWFEISIERAAATLQNWADFMNRADPYGADGVLKSRWKIVVKMIEKRDGSVTSQKLLERYEKMRPKVATPTTAKTSLDQASKIKKEEETPVLLEHIHFAEQKTPLRQDNRSPKDIEQAVLSPEDDKLEKIEPNPTKELSPYPDPFKQELLPEEIPLPISPILPPLIDSAIDAANIDLAAISGAAETSQRPSERLATDVARVLIPLT
;
A
#
# COMPACT_ATOMS: atom_id res chain seq x y z
N MET A 1 17.29 -1.10 2.70
CA MET A 1 16.38 -1.69 3.71
C MET A 1 15.79 -0.58 4.56
N GLY A 2 14.51 -0.69 4.93
CA GLY A 2 13.94 0.20 5.92
C GLY A 2 14.44 -0.16 7.32
N TYR A 3 15.17 0.75 8.00
CA TYR A 3 15.53 0.62 9.42
C TYR A 3 14.29 0.40 10.32
N ILE A 4 14.28 -0.67 11.10
CA ILE A 4 13.25 -0.93 12.11
C ILE A 4 13.85 -0.51 13.46
N PRO A 5 13.39 0.60 14.06
CA PRO A 5 13.92 1.01 15.36
C PRO A 5 13.53 0.00 16.43
N PRO A 6 14.45 -0.34 17.36
CA PRO A 6 14.08 -1.14 18.51
C PRO A 6 13.13 -0.34 19.43
N VAL A 7 12.28 -1.03 20.19
CA VAL A 7 11.25 -0.41 21.02
C VAL A 7 11.81 0.59 22.04
N HIS A 8 13.00 0.34 22.58
CA HIS A 8 13.66 1.24 23.54
C HIS A 8 14.19 2.53 22.91
N ALA A 9 14.34 2.60 21.58
CA ALA A 9 14.79 3.83 20.93
C ALA A 9 13.72 4.92 20.91
N PHE A 10 12.44 4.55 21.06
CA PHE A 10 11.34 5.51 21.07
C PHE A 10 11.37 6.37 22.36
N VAL A 11 10.84 7.59 22.26
CA VAL A 11 10.68 8.50 23.39
C VAL A 11 9.87 7.85 24.52
N SER A 12 10.21 8.18 25.77
CA SER A 12 9.43 7.80 26.96
C SER A 12 8.00 8.35 26.88
N PHE A 13 7.05 7.69 27.53
CA PHE A 13 5.70 8.22 27.67
C PHE A 13 5.73 9.60 28.35
N TYR A 14 6.47 9.75 29.45
CA TYR A 14 6.54 10.99 30.21
C TYR A 14 7.25 12.14 29.46
N GLU A 15 8.28 11.85 28.67
CA GLU A 15 9.00 12.86 27.86
C GLU A 15 8.23 13.36 26.63
N LEU A 16 7.20 12.63 26.19
CA LEU A 16 6.43 12.96 24.99
C LEU A 16 5.26 13.89 25.32
N ASP A 17 5.40 15.21 25.18
CA ASP A 17 4.24 16.10 25.23
C ASP A 17 3.72 16.45 23.81
N PRO A 18 2.55 15.95 23.39
CA PRO A 18 1.97 16.25 22.08
C PRO A 18 1.63 17.73 21.86
N SER A 19 1.48 18.51 22.94
CA SER A 19 1.09 19.93 22.88
C SER A 19 2.27 20.81 22.48
N SER A 20 3.46 20.51 23.00
CA SER A 20 4.71 21.19 22.62
C SER A 20 5.43 20.54 21.43
N ARG A 21 5.29 19.22 21.24
CA ARG A 21 5.98 18.48 20.16
C ARG A 21 5.02 18.07 19.06
N GLN A 22 5.04 18.79 17.93
CA GLN A 22 4.20 18.49 16.76
C GLN A 22 4.81 17.45 15.80
N ASN A 23 6.04 17.00 16.07
CA ASN A 23 6.77 16.05 15.24
C ASN A 23 6.36 14.59 15.49
N CYS A 24 6.69 13.73 14.55
CA CYS A 24 6.41 12.30 14.63
C CYS A 24 7.40 11.56 15.54
N ILE A 25 6.90 10.62 16.35
CA ILE A 25 7.70 9.84 17.31
C ILE A 25 8.59 8.75 16.68
N TYR A 26 8.49 8.52 15.37
CA TYR A 26 9.25 7.46 14.71
C TYR A 26 10.75 7.81 14.69
N VAL A 27 11.58 6.84 15.08
CA VAL A 27 13.03 7.01 15.19
C VAL A 27 13.73 6.56 13.91
N LEU A 28 14.52 7.46 13.34
CA LEU A 28 15.30 7.22 12.14
C LEU A 28 16.61 6.49 12.46
N ARG A 29 17.32 6.03 11.42
CA ARG A 29 18.57 5.26 11.56
C ARG A 29 19.67 6.02 12.31
N ASN A 30 19.66 7.34 12.23
CA ASN A 30 20.62 8.23 12.91
C ASN A 30 20.21 8.56 14.36
N GLY A 31 19.21 7.88 14.92
CA GLY A 31 18.69 8.14 16.27
C GLY A 31 17.77 9.36 16.38
N ASN A 32 17.68 10.20 15.35
CA ASN A 32 16.79 11.36 15.37
C ASN A 32 15.33 10.96 15.16
N THR A 33 14.41 11.72 15.73
CA THR A 33 12.97 11.56 15.46
C THR A 33 12.58 12.17 14.12
N CYS A 34 11.50 11.63 13.55
CA CYS A 34 10.95 12.09 12.30
C CYS A 34 10.43 13.54 12.41
N ARG A 35 10.98 14.44 11.60
CA ARG A 35 10.61 15.87 11.56
C ARG A 35 9.30 16.19 10.82
N TRP A 36 8.64 15.18 10.24
CA TRP A 36 7.37 15.42 9.55
C TRP A 36 6.29 15.87 10.54
N PRO A 37 5.63 17.01 10.27
CA PRO A 37 4.57 17.50 11.13
C PRO A 37 3.36 16.56 11.05
N ARG A 38 2.63 16.47 12.15
CA ARG A 38 1.33 15.83 12.21
C ARG A 38 0.25 16.87 11.90
N SER A 39 -0.86 16.43 11.31
CA SER A 39 -2.03 17.30 11.12
C SER A 39 -2.56 17.76 12.48
N GLU A 40 -3.06 18.99 12.57
CA GLU A 40 -3.64 19.57 13.79
C GLU A 40 -4.68 18.65 14.46
N LYS A 41 -5.61 18.08 13.68
CA LYS A 41 -6.59 17.10 14.17
C LYS A 41 -5.96 15.95 14.97
N ARG A 42 -4.79 15.47 14.55
CA ARG A 42 -4.07 14.38 15.24
C ARG A 42 -3.28 14.87 16.44
N ASN A 43 -2.75 16.09 16.41
CA ASN A 43 -2.14 16.70 17.58
C ASN A 43 -3.17 16.85 18.70
N ASN A 44 -4.36 17.34 18.36
CA ASN A 44 -5.49 17.47 19.28
C ASN A 44 -5.92 16.11 19.83
N LEU A 45 -6.09 15.10 18.96
CA LEU A 45 -6.39 13.72 19.39
C LEU A 45 -5.31 13.16 20.32
N ALA A 46 -4.03 13.34 20.00
CA ALA A 46 -2.93 12.89 20.85
C ALA A 46 -2.94 13.58 22.22
N ALA A 47 -3.19 14.90 22.27
CA ALA A 47 -3.32 15.63 23.53
C ALA A 47 -4.51 15.12 24.37
N THR A 48 -5.68 14.93 23.76
CA THR A 48 -6.86 14.36 24.42
C THR A 48 -6.57 12.96 24.98
N LEU A 49 -5.93 12.09 24.19
CA LEU A 49 -5.57 10.74 24.62
C LEU A 49 -4.55 10.76 25.77
N ARG A 50 -3.54 11.65 25.73
CA ARG A 50 -2.58 11.80 26.83
C ARG A 50 -3.28 12.21 28.13
N ASN A 51 -4.18 13.18 28.08
CA ASN A 51 -4.94 13.63 29.25
C ASN A 51 -5.83 12.50 29.80
N LYS A 52 -6.48 11.74 28.90
CA LYS A 52 -7.27 10.57 29.28
C LYS A 52 -6.42 9.50 29.97
N ILE A 53 -5.25 9.19 29.44
CA ILE A 53 -4.31 8.23 30.06
C ILE A 53 -3.85 8.72 31.43
N ALA A 54 -3.49 10.01 31.55
CA ALA A 54 -3.03 10.60 32.81
C ALA A 54 -4.12 10.65 33.89
N ALA A 55 -5.39 10.79 33.51
CA ALA A 55 -6.54 10.78 34.42
C ALA A 55 -7.01 9.36 34.80
N THR A 56 -6.59 8.34 34.05
CA THR A 56 -6.97 6.93 34.30
C THR A 56 -6.05 6.35 35.36
N GLN A 57 -6.58 5.57 36.31
CA GLN A 57 -5.74 4.86 37.27
C GLN A 57 -4.80 3.90 36.53
N SER A 58 -3.55 3.78 36.97
CA SER A 58 -2.52 3.01 36.26
C SER A 58 -2.94 1.58 35.88
N ALA A 59 -3.69 0.91 36.76
CA ALA A 59 -4.19 -0.45 36.54
C ALA A 59 -5.28 -0.57 35.47
N GLU A 60 -5.91 0.54 35.09
CA GLU A 60 -7.03 0.59 34.14
C GLU A 60 -6.61 1.08 32.74
N VAL A 61 -5.36 1.53 32.56
CA VAL A 61 -4.87 1.96 31.25
C VAL A 61 -4.79 0.76 30.31
N SER A 62 -5.67 0.72 29.31
CA SER A 62 -5.71 -0.37 28.35
C SER A 62 -4.62 -0.24 27.27
N LEU A 63 -4.14 -1.39 26.77
CA LEU A 63 -3.19 -1.41 25.65
C LEU A 63 -3.76 -0.74 24.41
N ASP A 64 -5.06 -0.91 24.12
CA ASP A 64 -5.69 -0.32 22.94
C ASP A 64 -5.67 1.21 22.98
N LEU A 65 -5.87 1.81 24.16
CA LEU A 65 -5.76 3.26 24.36
C LEU A 65 -4.33 3.76 24.08
N LEU A 66 -3.32 3.02 24.53
CA LEU A 66 -1.92 3.34 24.25
C LEU A 66 -1.56 3.14 22.78
N GLN A 67 -2.10 2.11 22.12
CA GLN A 67 -1.92 1.91 20.68
C GLN A 67 -2.53 3.06 19.87
N GLU A 68 -3.72 3.54 20.23
CA GLU A 68 -4.34 4.72 19.60
C GLU A 68 -3.52 6.00 19.84
N TYR A 69 -2.98 6.15 21.05
CA TYR A 69 -2.08 7.25 21.38
C TYR A 69 -0.80 7.22 20.54
N ILE A 70 -0.14 6.06 20.40
CA ILE A 70 1.03 5.88 19.52
C ILE A 70 0.70 6.25 18.09
N ARG A 71 -0.41 5.72 17.53
CA ARG A 71 -0.86 6.06 16.17
C ARG A 71 -0.98 7.58 16.03
N SER A 72 -1.69 8.24 16.94
CA SER A 72 -1.91 9.70 16.91
C SER A 72 -0.62 10.51 16.98
N ASN A 73 0.47 9.93 17.49
CA ASN A 73 1.81 10.52 17.52
C ASN A 73 2.70 10.19 16.31
N CYS A 74 2.20 9.44 15.33
CA CYS A 74 2.90 9.15 14.09
C CYS A 74 2.37 9.93 12.88
N CYS A 75 3.27 10.27 11.95
CA CYS A 75 2.87 10.87 10.68
C CYS A 75 2.19 9.84 9.78
N MET A 76 1.08 10.25 9.17
CA MET A 76 0.38 9.52 8.10
C MET A 76 0.63 10.11 6.72
N GLY A 77 0.89 11.42 6.66
CA GLY A 77 1.08 12.15 5.40
C GLY A 77 2.51 12.09 4.86
N GLY A 78 2.65 12.52 3.61
CA GLY A 78 3.93 12.60 2.92
C GLY A 78 4.54 11.25 2.55
N ASN A 79 5.82 11.28 2.20
CA ASN A 79 6.56 10.10 1.75
C ASN A 79 6.95 9.14 2.89
N ALA A 80 6.85 9.57 4.16
CA ALA A 80 7.36 8.81 5.30
C ALA A 80 6.38 7.74 5.81
N LYS A 81 5.08 8.05 5.89
CA LYS A 81 3.99 7.17 6.35
C LYS A 81 4.37 6.28 7.55
N HIS A 82 4.96 6.87 8.60
CA HIS A 82 5.55 6.09 9.69
C HIS A 82 4.54 5.32 10.54
N GLN A 83 3.29 5.79 10.65
CA GLN A 83 2.25 5.01 11.32
C GLN A 83 2.08 3.64 10.67
N GLU A 84 1.94 3.63 9.34
CA GLU A 84 1.77 2.42 8.55
C GLU A 84 2.92 1.45 8.74
N ARG A 85 4.14 1.98 8.82
CA ARG A 85 5.35 1.19 9.03
C ARG A 85 5.39 0.54 10.41
N ILE A 86 5.04 1.28 11.47
CA ILE A 86 4.95 0.71 12.83
C ILE A 86 3.95 -0.44 12.86
N GLU A 87 2.80 -0.28 12.19
CA GLU A 87 1.80 -1.33 12.07
C GLU A 87 2.32 -2.53 11.29
N ASP A 88 2.99 -2.34 10.16
CA ASP A 88 3.48 -3.43 9.30
C ASP A 88 4.60 -4.26 9.91
N VAL A 89 5.37 -3.66 10.82
CA VAL A 89 6.45 -4.35 11.53
C VAL A 89 6.03 -4.80 12.93
N ASN A 90 4.73 -4.75 13.24
CA ASN A 90 4.16 -5.14 14.53
C ASN A 90 4.83 -4.45 15.74
N LEU A 91 5.29 -3.20 15.57
CA LEU A 91 5.91 -2.43 16.65
C LEU A 91 4.90 -1.76 17.57
N LEU A 92 3.63 -1.69 17.15
CA LEU A 92 2.60 -0.96 17.89
C LEU A 92 2.33 -1.56 19.27
N GLU A 93 2.19 -2.88 19.35
CA GLU A 93 1.90 -3.57 20.61
C GLU A 93 3.11 -3.61 21.56
N PRO A 94 4.33 -3.97 21.13
CA PRO A 94 5.51 -3.89 21.99
C PRO A 94 5.78 -2.47 22.52
N LEU A 95 5.54 -1.44 21.71
CA LEU A 95 5.69 -0.05 22.15
C LEU A 95 4.60 0.37 23.15
N ALA A 96 3.35 -0.05 22.93
CA ALA A 96 2.27 0.16 23.89
C ALA A 96 2.55 -0.54 25.22
N GLN A 97 3.03 -1.78 25.19
CA GLN A 97 3.40 -2.53 26.39
C GLN A 97 4.51 -1.84 27.17
N ARG A 98 5.56 -1.38 26.48
CA ARG A 98 6.63 -0.62 27.14
C ARG A 98 6.09 0.63 27.84
N TRP A 99 5.23 1.41 27.19
CA TRP A 99 4.65 2.61 27.81
C TRP A 99 3.71 2.27 28.98
N LEU A 100 2.98 1.15 28.92
CA LEU A 100 2.19 0.65 30.05
C LEU A 100 3.08 0.29 31.24
N ASP A 101 4.20 -0.38 31.00
CA ASP A 101 5.18 -0.75 32.04
C ASP A 101 5.81 0.50 32.68
N GLU A 102 6.10 1.53 31.88
CA GLU A 102 6.60 2.83 32.32
C GLU A 102 5.59 3.53 33.25
N ILE A 103 4.31 3.57 32.85
CA ILE A 103 3.22 4.16 33.63
C ILE A 103 3.04 3.43 34.97
N ASN A 104 3.00 2.09 34.93
CA ASN A 104 2.87 1.25 36.13
C ASN A 104 4.06 1.42 37.09
N SER A 105 5.27 1.58 36.56
CA SER A 105 6.47 1.80 37.38
C SER A 105 6.42 3.15 38.09
N HIS A 106 6.00 4.20 37.40
CA HIS A 106 5.82 5.54 38.00
C HIS A 106 4.70 5.56 39.06
N ALA A 107 3.59 4.87 38.83
CA ALA A 107 2.51 4.78 39.81
C ALA A 107 2.97 4.10 41.10
N LYS A 108 3.78 3.04 41.02
CA LYS A 108 4.37 2.39 42.19
C LYS A 108 5.27 3.32 42.99
N LEU A 109 6.09 4.13 42.32
CA LEU A 109 6.98 5.09 42.98
C LEU A 109 6.20 6.23 43.67
N ALA A 110 5.04 6.63 43.15
CA ALA A 110 4.21 7.68 43.74
C ALA A 110 3.49 7.24 45.03
N VAL A 111 3.18 5.94 45.18
CA VAL A 111 2.50 5.39 46.37
C VAL A 111 3.42 5.27 47.59
N PHE A 112 4.73 5.22 47.37
CA PHE A 112 5.73 5.30 48.44
C PHE A 112 6.33 6.71 48.44
N PRO A 113 5.62 7.73 48.99
CA PRO A 113 6.26 9.02 49.21
C PRO A 113 7.53 8.74 50.01
N PRO A 114 8.68 9.28 49.60
CA PRO A 114 9.96 8.99 50.26
C PRO A 114 9.77 9.24 51.74
N ALA A 115 9.79 8.14 52.52
CA ALA A 115 9.64 8.19 53.97
C ALA A 115 10.60 9.25 54.46
N ALA A 116 10.02 10.30 55.02
CA ALA A 116 10.62 11.61 55.07
C ALA A 116 12.09 11.55 55.50
N ALA A 117 12.92 12.29 54.79
CA ALA A 117 14.16 12.85 55.31
C ALA A 117 13.87 13.84 56.45
N THR A 118 13.02 13.47 57.41
CA THR A 118 12.83 14.10 58.73
C THR A 118 14.00 13.73 59.65
N ALA A 119 15.22 13.93 59.18
CA ALA A 119 16.38 14.14 60.03
C ALA A 119 16.86 15.55 59.78
N ALA A 120 16.17 16.49 60.41
CA ALA A 120 16.59 17.87 60.56
C ALA A 120 17.97 17.90 61.26
N ARG A 121 19.05 17.87 60.47
CA ARG A 121 20.37 18.30 60.94
C ARG A 121 20.45 19.81 60.77
N LYS A 122 20.46 20.49 61.91
CA LYS A 122 20.67 21.94 62.07
C LYS A 122 21.80 22.44 61.14
N PRO A 123 21.59 23.54 60.38
CA PRO A 123 22.69 24.20 59.69
C PRO A 123 23.58 24.92 60.72
N ALA A 124 24.87 24.57 60.74
CA ALA A 124 25.91 25.35 61.41
C ALA A 124 26.21 26.61 60.56
N PRO A 125 26.60 27.73 61.20
CA PRO A 125 26.71 29.02 60.52
C PRO A 125 27.99 29.12 59.68
N ILE A 126 27.79 29.60 58.46
CA ILE A 126 28.57 30.62 57.72
C ILE A 126 30.00 30.85 58.21
N PHE A 127 30.98 30.49 57.36
CA PHE A 127 32.22 31.25 57.26
C PHE A 127 32.39 31.75 55.83
N ASP A 128 32.30 33.07 55.74
CA ASP A 128 32.67 33.92 54.63
C ASP A 128 34.19 33.87 54.43
N ARG A 129 34.64 33.60 53.21
CA ARG A 129 35.99 34.00 52.78
C ARG A 129 36.04 34.23 51.29
N SER A 130 36.18 35.50 50.98
CA SER A 130 36.47 36.07 49.67
C SER A 130 37.80 35.57 49.07
N SER A 131 37.85 35.67 47.74
CA SER A 131 39.03 35.97 46.91
C SER A 131 40.02 34.83 46.61
N VAL A 132 40.19 34.49 45.33
CA VAL A 132 41.26 34.98 44.44
C VAL A 132 41.34 34.07 43.21
N ILE A 133 41.13 34.65 42.03
CA ILE A 133 41.47 34.10 40.72
C ILE A 133 43.00 34.21 40.53
N PRO A 134 43.68 33.16 40.04
CA PRO A 134 44.45 33.36 38.81
C PRO A 134 44.47 32.14 37.87
N SER A 135 44.17 32.40 36.60
CA SER A 135 44.87 31.79 35.44
C SER A 135 46.23 32.51 35.26
N PRO A 136 47.19 32.08 34.39
CA PRO A 136 47.17 31.03 33.36
C PRO A 136 48.47 30.17 33.28
N GLN A 137 48.51 29.28 32.28
CA GLN A 137 49.64 28.91 31.41
C GLN A 137 50.06 27.43 31.36
N GLN A 138 49.79 26.86 30.17
CA GLN A 138 50.69 26.07 29.32
C GLN A 138 51.69 25.11 29.97
N SER A 139 51.57 23.82 29.64
CA SER A 139 52.67 23.11 28.99
C SER A 139 52.21 21.80 28.35
N ARG A 140 52.66 21.64 27.10
CA ARG A 140 52.78 20.39 26.34
C ARG A 140 53.71 19.42 27.08
N PHE A 141 53.44 18.11 27.06
CA PHE A 141 54.25 17.10 26.36
C PHE A 141 53.92 15.66 26.77
N PHE A 142 53.95 14.78 25.75
CA PHE A 142 54.16 13.32 25.69
C PHE A 142 53.57 12.38 26.76
N SER A 143 52.76 11.40 26.30
CA SER A 143 53.28 10.03 26.09
C SER A 143 52.21 9.07 25.62
N SER A 144 52.52 8.43 24.49
CA SER A 144 51.80 7.31 23.89
C SER A 144 52.03 6.05 24.73
N ALA A 145 50.95 5.38 25.14
CA ALA A 145 51.01 4.04 25.71
C ALA A 145 50.27 3.06 24.78
N PRO A 146 50.86 1.90 24.44
CA PRO A 146 50.22 0.92 23.56
C PRO A 146 49.28 0.01 24.36
N SER A 147 48.05 -0.16 23.88
CA SER A 147 47.15 -1.22 24.39
C SER A 147 47.34 -2.52 23.60
N PRO A 148 47.28 -3.68 24.28
CA PRO A 148 47.56 -4.98 23.68
C PRO A 148 46.34 -5.58 22.97
N GLN A 149 46.59 -6.31 21.88
CA GLN A 149 45.58 -7.08 21.17
C GLN A 149 45.18 -8.35 21.93
N PRO A 150 43.90 -8.75 21.93
CA PRO A 150 43.50 -10.10 22.28
C PRO A 150 43.55 -11.02 21.05
N ARG A 151 44.39 -12.07 21.16
CA ARG A 151 44.32 -13.27 20.31
C ARG A 151 43.04 -14.03 20.65
N PHE A 152 42.22 -14.33 19.65
CA PHE A 152 41.19 -15.37 19.76
C PHE A 152 41.59 -16.56 18.90
N SER A 153 41.89 -17.67 19.58
CA SER A 153 42.11 -18.99 19.00
C SER A 153 40.78 -19.60 18.59
N THR A 154 40.76 -20.18 17.39
CA THR A 154 39.82 -21.21 16.93
C THR A 154 39.95 -22.48 17.78
N PRO A 155 38.89 -23.31 17.82
CA PRO A 155 39.11 -24.69 17.41
C PRO A 155 38.06 -25.28 16.47
N SER A 156 38.59 -26.18 15.64
CA SER A 156 38.00 -27.05 14.63
C SER A 156 36.98 -28.07 15.16
N ALA A 157 35.91 -28.22 14.36
CA ALA A 157 35.50 -29.44 13.64
C ALA A 157 35.14 -30.76 14.38
N THR A 158 33.83 -31.11 14.27
CA THR A 158 33.20 -32.42 13.90
C THR A 158 33.43 -33.68 14.77
N PRO A 159 32.61 -34.78 14.69
CA PRO A 159 31.73 -35.21 13.59
C PRO A 159 30.35 -35.81 13.93
N LEU A 160 29.59 -36.03 12.84
CA LEU A 160 28.55 -37.03 12.54
C LEU A 160 27.99 -37.91 13.68
N SER A 161 26.66 -38.02 13.71
CA SER A 161 25.99 -39.31 13.91
C SER A 161 24.68 -39.37 13.11
N LYS A 162 24.62 -40.35 12.20
CA LYS A 162 23.43 -40.83 11.48
C LYS A 162 22.66 -41.73 12.43
N TYR A 163 21.33 -41.65 12.50
CA TYR A 163 20.51 -42.84 12.77
C TYR A 163 19.10 -42.74 12.18
N HIS A 164 18.61 -43.94 11.87
CA HIS A 164 17.49 -44.34 11.04
C HIS A 164 16.08 -43.97 11.54
N GLN A 165 15.18 -44.00 10.56
CA GLN A 165 13.73 -44.24 10.59
C GLN A 165 13.25 -45.16 11.72
N SER A 166 12.08 -44.86 12.30
CA SER A 166 11.01 -45.87 12.42
C SER A 166 9.64 -45.21 12.56
N GLU A 167 8.73 -45.68 11.72
CA GLU A 167 7.29 -45.47 11.81
C GLU A 167 6.72 -46.31 12.96
N SER A 168 5.82 -45.73 13.76
CA SER A 168 4.76 -46.52 14.40
C SER A 168 3.63 -45.62 14.88
N ARG A 169 2.46 -45.79 14.26
CA ARG A 169 1.14 -45.32 14.71
C ARG A 169 0.52 -46.41 15.61
N PRO A 170 -0.70 -46.21 16.16
CA PRO A 170 -1.01 -45.77 17.51
C PRO A 170 -1.36 -46.91 18.49
N ARG A 171 -1.23 -46.68 19.80
CA ARG A 171 -1.85 -47.53 20.84
C ARG A 171 -2.86 -46.72 21.66
N TYR A 172 -4.11 -47.15 21.59
CA TYR A 172 -5.15 -46.87 22.57
C TYR A 172 -4.78 -47.46 23.93
N GLY A 173 -5.05 -46.72 25.00
CA GLY A 173 -4.86 -47.17 26.37
C GLY A 173 -5.71 -46.32 27.32
N LEU A 174 -6.95 -46.74 27.52
CA LEU A 174 -7.85 -46.32 28.59
C LEU A 174 -7.20 -46.59 29.96
N ARG A 175 -7.22 -45.61 30.87
CA ARG A 175 -7.36 -45.86 32.31
C ARG A 175 -7.96 -44.64 33.00
N SER A 176 -9.18 -44.85 33.48
CA SER A 176 -9.83 -44.05 34.51
C SER A 176 -9.01 -44.08 35.80
N GLY A 177 -8.86 -42.92 36.42
CA GLY A 177 -8.35 -42.76 37.77
C GLY A 177 -9.12 -41.61 38.41
N ASP A 178 -10.19 -41.97 39.11
CA ASP A 178 -10.91 -41.08 40.00
C ASP A 178 -9.99 -40.67 41.15
N ALA A 179 -9.67 -39.39 41.21
CA ALA A 179 -9.07 -38.76 42.37
C ALA A 179 -9.69 -37.38 42.54
N ASP A 180 -10.54 -37.27 43.55
CA ASP A 180 -11.10 -36.04 44.09
C ASP A 180 -9.98 -35.08 44.49
N GLY A 181 -9.62 -34.20 43.56
CA GLY A 181 -8.66 -33.12 43.76
C GLY A 181 -9.37 -31.78 43.59
N LEU A 182 -9.55 -31.08 44.71
CA LEU A 182 -10.02 -29.69 44.82
C LEU A 182 -9.52 -28.83 43.65
N VAL A 183 -10.45 -28.56 42.72
CA VAL A 183 -10.20 -27.79 41.51
C VAL A 183 -10.02 -26.33 41.91
N SER A 184 -8.77 -25.95 42.13
CA SER A 184 -8.36 -24.55 42.17
C SER A 184 -8.67 -23.97 40.79
N SER A 185 -9.78 -23.23 40.71
CA SER A 185 -10.24 -22.50 39.52
C SER A 185 -9.24 -21.40 39.18
N SER A 186 -8.08 -21.80 38.65
CA SER A 186 -7.24 -20.92 37.87
C SER A 186 -8.02 -20.58 36.62
N HIS A 187 -8.75 -19.47 36.68
CA HIS A 187 -9.20 -18.73 35.52
C HIS A 187 -7.95 -18.40 34.69
N ARG A 188 -7.54 -19.36 33.87
CA ARG A 188 -6.56 -19.19 32.80
C ARG A 188 -7.27 -18.26 31.86
N LEU A 189 -7.06 -16.96 32.05
CA LEU A 189 -7.57 -15.90 31.20
C LEU A 189 -7.25 -16.35 29.78
N SER A 190 -8.30 -16.77 29.09
CA SER A 190 -8.20 -17.24 27.72
C SER A 190 -7.75 -16.01 26.96
N LEU A 191 -6.44 -15.90 26.75
CA LEU A 191 -5.82 -14.87 25.94
C LEU A 191 -6.54 -14.93 24.60
N THR A 192 -7.53 -14.06 24.43
CA THR A 192 -8.28 -13.92 23.20
C THR A 192 -7.24 -13.52 22.18
N SER A 193 -6.74 -14.50 21.42
CA SER A 193 -5.70 -14.27 20.42
C SER A 193 -6.27 -13.26 19.45
N LYS A 194 -5.70 -12.05 19.42
CA LYS A 194 -6.10 -11.03 18.47
C LYS A 194 -6.08 -11.67 17.08
N PRO A 195 -7.10 -11.43 16.24
CA PRO A 195 -7.11 -11.98 14.90
C PRO A 195 -5.80 -11.59 14.19
N PRO A 196 -5.17 -12.51 13.45
CA PRO A 196 -3.94 -12.21 12.74
C PRO A 196 -4.14 -11.00 11.84
N ILE A 197 -3.19 -10.07 11.87
CA ILE A 197 -3.22 -8.87 11.04
C ILE A 197 -3.24 -9.31 9.57
N SER A 198 -4.20 -8.80 8.80
CA SER A 198 -4.27 -9.09 7.36
C SER A 198 -2.95 -8.73 6.66
N GLU A 199 -2.47 -9.65 5.82
CA GLU A 199 -1.27 -9.51 5.00
C GLU A 199 -1.34 -8.28 4.08
N PHE A 200 -2.56 -7.91 3.70
CA PHE A 200 -2.87 -6.81 2.80
C PHE A 200 -3.61 -5.70 3.51
N ARG A 201 -3.54 -4.50 2.94
CA ARG A 201 -4.37 -3.36 3.32
C ARG A 201 -4.72 -2.54 2.08
N PRO A 202 -5.75 -1.69 2.15
CA PRO A 202 -6.05 -0.76 1.07
C PRO A 202 -4.79 0.01 0.63
N HIS A 203 -4.55 0.07 -0.68
CA HIS A 203 -3.46 0.87 -1.24
C HIS A 203 -3.80 2.36 -1.11
N VAL A 204 -5.02 2.72 -1.49
CA VAL A 204 -5.58 4.07 -1.37
C VAL A 204 -6.79 4.02 -0.42
N ALA A 205 -6.58 4.39 0.84
CA ALA A 205 -7.65 4.34 1.84
C ALA A 205 -8.71 5.44 1.64
N ASN A 206 -8.28 6.61 1.17
CA ASN A 206 -9.14 7.77 0.92
C ASN A 206 -8.76 8.35 -0.46
N PRO A 207 -9.35 7.83 -1.56
CA PRO A 207 -9.02 8.31 -2.89
C PRO A 207 -9.41 9.78 -3.06
N LEU A 208 -8.47 10.58 -3.53
CA LEU A 208 -8.72 11.96 -3.92
C LEU A 208 -9.48 11.99 -5.26
N PRO A 209 -10.11 13.12 -5.65
CA PRO A 209 -10.75 13.22 -6.97
C PRO A 209 -9.81 12.91 -8.15
N GLY A 210 -8.51 13.21 -8.01
CA GLY A 210 -7.48 12.86 -8.99
C GLY A 210 -7.11 11.36 -9.01
N ASP A 211 -7.48 10.62 -7.96
CA ASP A 211 -7.32 9.16 -7.87
C ASP A 211 -8.49 8.43 -8.54
N SER A 212 -8.83 8.86 -9.76
CA SER A 212 -9.92 8.30 -10.55
C SER A 212 -9.46 7.99 -11.96
N VAL A 213 -10.19 7.10 -12.65
CA VAL A 213 -10.01 6.84 -14.08
C VAL A 213 -10.05 8.15 -14.88
N ILE A 214 -10.92 9.08 -14.49
CA ILE A 214 -11.09 10.37 -15.17
C ILE A 214 -9.83 11.21 -15.05
N GLY A 215 -9.27 11.35 -13.84
CA GLY A 215 -8.01 12.07 -13.64
C GLY A 215 -6.88 11.45 -14.46
N LYS A 216 -6.78 10.13 -14.45
CA LYS A 216 -5.66 9.41 -15.09
C LYS A 216 -5.77 9.29 -16.60
N ILE A 217 -6.97 9.24 -17.18
CA ILE A 217 -7.11 9.13 -18.64
C ILE A 217 -6.82 10.47 -19.33
N VAL A 218 -7.10 11.60 -18.68
CA VAL A 218 -6.87 12.94 -19.26
C VAL A 218 -5.45 13.44 -19.12
N GLU A 219 -4.67 12.89 -18.17
CA GLU A 219 -3.24 13.16 -18.02
C GLU A 219 -2.49 12.81 -19.33
N PRO A 220 -1.57 13.66 -19.84
CA PRO A 220 -0.71 13.31 -20.97
C PRO A 220 0.09 12.03 -20.69
N LEU A 221 0.40 11.27 -21.74
CA LEU A 221 1.35 10.15 -21.66
C LEU A 221 2.75 10.68 -21.30
N VAL A 222 3.47 9.95 -20.46
CA VAL A 222 4.87 10.25 -20.09
C VAL A 222 5.78 9.12 -20.53
N ASP A 223 6.97 9.40 -21.06
CA ASP A 223 8.03 8.48 -21.52
C ASP A 223 7.61 7.01 -21.73
N ARG A 224 7.57 6.22 -20.63
CA ARG A 224 7.29 4.79 -20.68
C ARG A 224 5.84 4.41 -20.98
N ASP A 225 4.93 5.38 -20.97
CA ASP A 225 3.54 5.19 -21.39
C ASP A 225 3.41 5.02 -22.89
N PHE A 226 4.40 5.42 -23.70
CA PHE A 226 4.42 5.16 -25.14
C PHE A 226 4.90 3.74 -25.49
N GLU A 227 5.45 3.01 -24.51
CA GLU A 227 5.94 1.64 -24.71
C GLU A 227 4.77 0.70 -25.03
N THR A 228 4.91 -0.05 -26.13
CA THR A 228 4.10 -1.26 -26.34
C THR A 228 4.66 -2.37 -25.47
N GLY A 229 3.80 -3.10 -24.78
CA GLY A 229 4.23 -4.10 -23.81
C GLY A 229 3.24 -5.23 -23.62
N SER A 230 3.53 -6.07 -22.62
CA SER A 230 2.66 -7.16 -22.21
C SER A 230 2.03 -6.84 -20.85
N LEU A 231 0.76 -7.17 -20.71
CA LEU A 231 0.00 -7.11 -19.46
C LEU A 231 -0.18 -8.53 -18.92
N TYR A 232 -0.21 -8.67 -17.61
CA TYR A 232 -0.39 -9.97 -16.98
C TYR A 232 -1.13 -9.87 -15.65
N ILE A 233 -1.80 -10.97 -15.31
CA ILE A 233 -2.40 -11.20 -14.01
C ILE A 233 -1.83 -12.52 -13.47
N PHE A 234 -1.31 -12.50 -12.25
CA PHE A 234 -0.92 -13.73 -11.57
C PHE A 234 -1.46 -13.79 -10.14
N SER A 235 -1.60 -15.00 -9.61
CA SER A 235 -1.89 -15.24 -8.19
C SER A 235 -0.72 -15.95 -7.50
N ARG A 236 -0.85 -16.15 -6.19
CA ARG A 236 0.04 -17.02 -5.42
C ARG A 236 -0.79 -17.83 -4.43
N GLU A 237 -0.37 -19.07 -4.18
CA GLU A 237 -1.10 -19.99 -3.29
C GLU A 237 -1.24 -19.46 -1.85
N SER A 238 -0.25 -18.72 -1.38
CA SER A 238 -0.22 -18.16 -0.01
C SER A 238 -1.22 -17.03 0.23
N SER A 239 -1.92 -16.55 -0.81
CA SER A 239 -2.87 -15.44 -0.73
C SER A 239 -4.09 -15.69 -1.63
N PRO A 240 -4.95 -16.68 -1.31
CA PRO A 240 -6.15 -16.96 -2.09
C PRO A 240 -7.08 -15.74 -2.11
N GLY A 241 -7.77 -15.52 -3.24
CA GLY A 241 -8.64 -14.36 -3.45
C GLY A 241 -7.91 -13.06 -3.82
N TYR A 242 -6.57 -13.08 -3.88
CA TYR A 242 -5.77 -11.95 -4.33
C TYR A 242 -5.07 -12.24 -5.66
N VAL A 243 -5.14 -11.27 -6.57
CA VAL A 243 -4.40 -11.29 -7.84
C VAL A 243 -3.49 -10.07 -7.94
N LYS A 244 -2.38 -10.21 -8.66
CA LYS A 244 -1.49 -9.12 -8.99
C LYS A 244 -1.66 -8.76 -10.45
N ILE A 245 -1.88 -7.47 -10.74
CA ILE A 245 -2.01 -6.95 -12.09
C ILE A 245 -0.77 -6.13 -12.42
N GLY A 246 -0.07 -6.49 -13.50
CA GLY A 246 1.19 -5.89 -13.86
C GLY A 246 1.36 -5.67 -15.36
N TRP A 247 2.30 -4.79 -15.74
CA TRP A 247 2.83 -4.71 -17.10
C TRP A 247 4.34 -4.96 -17.17
N THR A 248 4.83 -5.21 -18.38
CA THR A 248 6.26 -5.30 -18.70
C THR A 248 6.52 -4.97 -20.18
N ALA A 249 7.63 -4.29 -20.46
CA ALA A 249 8.15 -4.14 -21.82
C ALA A 249 9.01 -5.34 -22.26
N GLN A 250 9.41 -6.17 -21.30
CA GLN A 250 10.13 -7.44 -21.50
C GLN A 250 9.14 -8.60 -21.61
N SER A 251 9.63 -9.84 -21.70
CA SER A 251 8.75 -11.00 -21.64
C SER A 251 8.08 -11.13 -20.25
N ILE A 252 6.86 -11.67 -20.24
CA ILE A 252 6.13 -11.96 -19.01
C ILE A 252 6.94 -12.92 -18.13
N GLN A 253 7.55 -13.96 -18.72
CA GLN A 253 8.34 -14.94 -17.97
C GLN A 253 9.48 -14.29 -17.18
N GLN A 254 10.29 -13.43 -17.81
CA GLN A 254 11.38 -12.72 -17.13
C GLN A 254 10.87 -11.85 -15.97
N ARG A 255 9.64 -11.30 -16.10
CA ARG A 255 9.02 -10.53 -15.03
C ARG A 255 8.52 -11.43 -13.90
N LEU A 256 7.95 -12.59 -14.20
CA LEU A 256 7.54 -13.58 -13.19
C LEU A 256 8.76 -14.14 -12.44
N ASP A 257 9.88 -14.38 -13.12
CA ASP A 257 11.13 -14.83 -12.47
C ASP A 257 11.65 -13.78 -11.47
N LYS A 258 11.54 -12.48 -11.80
CA LYS A 258 11.85 -11.39 -10.86
C LYS A 258 10.93 -11.40 -9.65
N TRP A 259 9.66 -11.80 -9.80
CA TRP A 259 8.73 -11.97 -8.70
C TRP A 259 9.07 -13.21 -7.85
N ALA A 260 9.61 -14.27 -8.46
CA ALA A 260 10.08 -15.45 -7.74
C ALA A 260 11.20 -15.11 -6.75
N ASN A 261 12.06 -14.13 -7.07
CA ASN A 261 13.04 -13.62 -6.12
C ASN A 261 12.37 -13.07 -4.84
N CYS A 262 11.16 -12.54 -4.90
CA CYS A 262 10.41 -12.10 -3.71
C CYS A 262 9.83 -13.28 -2.89
N GLY A 263 10.23 -14.52 -3.17
CA GLY A 263 9.73 -15.73 -2.51
C GLY A 263 8.31 -16.10 -2.96
N TYR A 264 7.90 -15.63 -4.14
CA TYR A 264 6.59 -15.94 -4.70
C TYR A 264 6.71 -17.14 -5.65
N THR A 265 5.67 -17.97 -5.68
CA THR A 265 5.46 -18.93 -6.77
C THR A 265 4.33 -18.38 -7.63
N PRO A 266 4.63 -17.50 -8.60
CA PRO A 266 3.58 -16.84 -9.37
C PRO A 266 2.86 -17.84 -10.28
N ASN A 267 1.54 -17.93 -10.13
CA ASN A 267 0.68 -18.67 -11.04
C ASN A 267 0.09 -17.69 -12.07
N LEU A 268 0.57 -17.73 -13.32
CA LEU A 268 0.08 -16.87 -14.38
C LEU A 268 -1.35 -17.26 -14.76
N LEU A 269 -2.30 -16.33 -14.59
CA LEU A 269 -3.73 -16.57 -14.80
C LEU A 269 -4.24 -16.00 -16.12
N PHE A 270 -3.70 -14.86 -16.53
CA PHE A 270 -4.16 -14.14 -17.72
C PHE A 270 -3.04 -13.26 -18.27
N SER A 271 -2.98 -13.09 -19.59
CA SER A 271 -2.00 -12.23 -20.24
C SER A 271 -2.47 -11.67 -21.57
N LEU A 272 -1.94 -10.49 -21.91
CA LEU A 272 -2.14 -9.82 -23.19
C LEU A 272 -0.80 -9.34 -23.72
N LEU A 273 -0.53 -9.62 -25.00
CA LEU A 273 0.73 -9.29 -25.65
C LEU A 273 0.55 -8.08 -26.57
N SER A 274 1.64 -7.34 -26.79
CA SER A 274 1.70 -6.24 -27.76
C SER A 274 0.62 -5.17 -27.58
N VAL A 275 0.32 -4.82 -26.33
CA VAL A 275 -0.66 -3.79 -25.99
C VAL A 275 -0.03 -2.42 -26.12
N LYS A 276 -0.62 -1.54 -26.93
CA LYS A 276 -0.20 -0.15 -27.04
C LYS A 276 -0.35 0.53 -25.69
N ASN A 277 0.61 1.37 -25.33
CA ASN A 277 0.61 2.14 -24.10
C ASN A 277 0.36 1.28 -22.85
N ALA A 278 1.03 0.12 -22.76
CA ALA A 278 0.72 -0.92 -21.77
C ALA A 278 0.79 -0.41 -20.33
N ARG A 279 1.77 0.44 -20.01
CA ARG A 279 1.88 1.08 -18.69
C ARG A 279 0.65 1.93 -18.35
N ARG A 280 0.14 2.69 -19.32
CA ARG A 280 -1.08 3.49 -19.13
C ARG A 280 -2.29 2.60 -18.93
N VAL A 281 -2.39 1.50 -19.67
CA VAL A 281 -3.47 0.50 -19.49
C VAL A 281 -3.45 -0.11 -18.09
N GLU A 282 -2.27 -0.50 -17.58
CA GLU A 282 -2.13 -0.98 -16.20
C GLU A 282 -2.61 0.09 -15.20
N THR A 283 -2.13 1.32 -15.36
CA THR A 283 -2.52 2.45 -14.49
C THR A 283 -4.04 2.63 -14.46
N LEU A 284 -4.67 2.70 -15.64
CA LEU A 284 -6.13 2.88 -15.74
C LEU A 284 -6.90 1.69 -15.13
N THR A 285 -6.39 0.48 -15.28
CA THR A 285 -6.95 -0.73 -14.64
C THR A 285 -6.89 -0.62 -13.12
N HIS A 286 -5.75 -0.20 -12.56
CA HIS A 286 -5.60 -0.04 -11.10
C HIS A 286 -6.58 0.99 -10.54
N PHE A 287 -6.79 2.11 -11.24
CA PHE A 287 -7.73 3.16 -10.81
C PHE A 287 -9.20 2.80 -11.03
N GLU A 288 -9.54 1.97 -12.01
CA GLU A 288 -10.89 1.40 -12.12
C GLU A 288 -11.19 0.44 -10.97
N LEU A 289 -10.18 -0.28 -10.49
CA LEU A 289 -10.25 -1.26 -9.40
C LEU A 289 -9.75 -0.69 -8.05
N ILE A 290 -9.84 0.63 -7.85
CA ILE A 290 -9.22 1.29 -6.70
C ILE A 290 -9.75 0.83 -5.34
N LYS A 291 -11.00 0.35 -5.28
CA LYS A 291 -11.63 -0.15 -4.04
C LYS A 291 -11.08 -1.51 -3.63
N GLU A 292 -10.74 -2.33 -4.63
CA GLU A 292 -10.13 -3.65 -4.50
C GLU A 292 -8.61 -3.57 -4.44
N TRP A 293 -8.02 -2.41 -4.75
CA TRP A 293 -6.59 -2.19 -4.80
C TRP A 293 -5.96 -2.26 -3.40
N ARG A 294 -5.12 -3.26 -3.22
CA ARG A 294 -4.38 -3.56 -2.00
C ARG A 294 -2.88 -3.43 -2.21
N ARG A 295 -2.19 -3.15 -1.10
CA ARG A 295 -0.76 -3.35 -0.98
C ARG A 295 -0.45 -4.37 0.09
N GLU A 296 0.57 -5.18 -0.16
CA GLU A 296 1.16 -6.03 0.85
C GLU A 296 1.81 -5.14 1.91
N ARG A 297 1.58 -5.45 3.19
CA ARG A 297 2.21 -4.72 4.30
C ARG A 297 3.72 -4.78 4.18
N ARG A 298 4.24 -5.98 3.98
CA ARG A 298 5.67 -6.25 3.85
C ARG A 298 5.89 -7.55 3.09
N CYS A 299 6.77 -7.49 2.09
CA CYS A 299 7.25 -8.69 1.41
C CYS A 299 7.93 -9.63 2.41
N LYS A 300 7.51 -10.91 2.39
CA LYS A 300 8.04 -11.97 3.25
C LYS A 300 9.50 -12.34 2.92
N ALA A 301 9.98 -12.06 1.71
CA ALA A 301 11.37 -12.31 1.36
C ALA A 301 12.33 -11.41 2.16
N PRO A 302 13.33 -11.99 2.88
CA PRO A 302 14.24 -11.25 3.75
C PRO A 302 15.01 -10.12 3.06
N HIS A 303 15.30 -10.26 1.76
CA HIS A 303 16.06 -9.28 0.99
C HIS A 303 15.19 -8.21 0.31
N CYS A 304 13.88 -8.44 0.12
CA CYS A 304 13.01 -7.48 -0.53
C CYS A 304 12.52 -6.43 0.48
N LEU A 305 11.78 -6.87 1.50
CA LEU A 305 11.18 -6.01 2.55
C LEU A 305 10.38 -4.80 2.04
N LYS A 306 10.02 -4.76 0.74
CA LYS A 306 9.22 -3.70 0.14
C LYS A 306 7.74 -3.98 0.38
N SER A 307 6.91 -2.94 0.37
CA SER A 307 5.45 -3.08 0.31
C SER A 307 5.03 -3.13 -1.16
N HIS A 308 4.71 -4.31 -1.68
CA HIS A 308 4.27 -4.46 -3.06
C HIS A 308 2.85 -3.95 -3.23
N GLN A 309 2.62 -3.04 -4.18
CA GLN A 309 1.42 -2.21 -4.19
C GLN A 309 0.35 -2.68 -5.16
N GLU A 310 0.64 -3.62 -6.05
CA GLU A 310 -0.23 -3.94 -7.21
C GLU A 310 -1.06 -5.21 -6.97
N TRP A 311 -1.56 -5.40 -5.75
CA TRP A 311 -2.41 -6.55 -5.40
C TRP A 311 -3.88 -6.14 -5.41
N PHE A 312 -4.79 -7.05 -5.74
CA PHE A 312 -6.21 -6.77 -5.86
C PHE A 312 -7.02 -7.89 -5.22
N GLU A 313 -7.93 -7.53 -4.33
CA GLU A 313 -8.87 -8.45 -3.69
C GLU A 313 -10.14 -8.56 -4.57
N ILE A 314 -10.08 -9.42 -5.57
CA ILE A 314 -11.06 -9.47 -6.66
C ILE A 314 -11.05 -10.84 -7.34
N SER A 315 -12.15 -11.20 -8.00
CA SER A 315 -12.19 -12.41 -8.83
C SER A 315 -11.30 -12.27 -10.07
N ILE A 316 -10.81 -13.41 -10.55
CA ILE A 316 -9.91 -13.48 -11.72
C ILE A 316 -10.64 -12.97 -12.97
N GLU A 317 -11.92 -13.33 -13.12
CA GLU A 317 -12.76 -12.99 -14.25
C GLU A 317 -12.97 -11.49 -14.35
N ARG A 318 -13.28 -10.82 -13.23
CA ARG A 318 -13.46 -9.37 -13.20
C ARG A 318 -12.15 -8.65 -13.48
N ALA A 319 -11.03 -9.11 -12.91
CA ALA A 319 -9.72 -8.52 -13.18
C ALA A 319 -9.32 -8.65 -14.66
N ALA A 320 -9.49 -9.84 -15.25
CA ALA A 320 -9.21 -10.10 -16.66
C ALA A 320 -10.10 -9.28 -17.58
N ALA A 321 -11.41 -9.20 -17.30
CA ALA A 321 -12.35 -8.41 -18.08
C ALA A 321 -12.01 -6.91 -18.07
N THR A 322 -11.72 -6.33 -16.91
CA THR A 322 -11.31 -4.91 -16.81
C THR A 322 -10.01 -4.66 -17.59
N LEU A 323 -9.00 -5.53 -17.43
CA LEU A 323 -7.72 -5.40 -18.11
C LEU A 323 -7.84 -5.54 -19.64
N GLN A 324 -8.62 -6.52 -20.11
CA GLN A 324 -8.94 -6.72 -21.53
C GLN A 324 -9.66 -5.52 -22.11
N ASN A 325 -10.68 -5.00 -21.42
CA ASN A 325 -11.45 -3.87 -21.91
C ASN A 325 -10.57 -2.63 -22.09
N TRP A 326 -9.64 -2.36 -21.17
CA TRP A 326 -8.69 -1.25 -21.33
C TRP A 326 -7.70 -1.48 -22.48
N ALA A 327 -7.17 -2.70 -22.63
CA ALA A 327 -6.28 -3.04 -23.72
C ALA A 327 -6.97 -2.88 -25.09
N ASP A 328 -8.20 -3.38 -25.23
CA ASP A 328 -9.02 -3.22 -26.43
C ASP A 328 -9.31 -1.77 -26.73
N PHE A 329 -9.68 -0.99 -25.71
CA PHE A 329 -9.89 0.44 -25.87
C PHE A 329 -8.63 1.12 -26.40
N MET A 330 -7.47 0.85 -25.78
CA MET A 330 -6.21 1.47 -26.18
C MET A 330 -5.81 1.08 -27.62
N ASN A 331 -5.93 -0.20 -27.97
CA ASN A 331 -5.52 -0.71 -29.28
C ASN A 331 -6.47 -0.27 -30.41
N ARG A 332 -7.77 -0.27 -30.16
CA ARG A 332 -8.81 -0.08 -31.20
C ARG A 332 -9.22 1.38 -31.34
N ALA A 333 -9.35 2.09 -30.21
CA ALA A 333 -9.79 3.48 -30.19
C ALA A 333 -8.66 4.48 -30.42
N ASP A 334 -7.42 4.05 -30.16
CA ASP A 334 -6.19 4.83 -30.22
C ASP A 334 -6.41 6.23 -29.60
N PRO A 335 -6.66 6.30 -28.28
CA PRO A 335 -7.29 7.47 -27.68
C PRO A 335 -6.35 8.67 -27.54
N TYR A 336 -5.04 8.44 -27.61
CA TYR A 336 -4.00 9.47 -27.48
C TYR A 336 -3.46 9.90 -28.84
N GLY A 337 -3.03 11.16 -28.94
CA GLY A 337 -2.24 11.66 -30.07
C GLY A 337 -0.77 11.21 -29.99
N ALA A 338 0.00 11.53 -31.03
CA ALA A 338 1.45 11.29 -31.04
C ALA A 338 2.20 12.12 -29.97
N ASP A 339 1.61 13.23 -29.55
CA ASP A 339 2.06 14.08 -28.43
C ASP A 339 1.71 13.50 -27.05
N GLY A 340 1.06 12.33 -26.99
CA GLY A 340 0.60 11.72 -25.75
C GLY A 340 -0.61 12.40 -25.14
N VAL A 341 -1.21 13.40 -25.79
CA VAL A 341 -2.40 14.10 -25.25
C VAL A 341 -3.65 13.33 -25.63
N LEU A 342 -4.59 13.20 -24.69
CA LEU A 342 -5.89 12.59 -24.97
C LEU A 342 -6.62 13.38 -26.08
N LYS A 343 -6.99 12.71 -27.18
CA LYS A 343 -7.66 13.35 -28.32
C LYS A 343 -8.95 14.05 -27.88
N SER A 344 -9.25 15.22 -28.45
CA SER A 344 -10.40 16.05 -28.05
C SER A 344 -11.73 15.31 -28.06
N ARG A 345 -11.94 14.41 -29.03
CA ARG A 345 -13.14 13.54 -29.08
C ARG A 345 -13.31 12.69 -27.81
N TRP A 346 -12.21 12.17 -27.26
CA TRP A 346 -12.24 11.32 -26.07
C TRP A 346 -12.40 12.14 -24.79
N LYS A 347 -11.84 13.35 -24.73
CA LYS A 347 -12.12 14.31 -23.64
C LYS A 347 -13.62 14.60 -23.53
N ILE A 348 -14.31 14.80 -24.65
CA ILE A 348 -15.76 15.01 -24.69
C ILE A 348 -16.51 13.76 -24.20
N VAL A 349 -16.12 12.58 -24.68
CA VAL A 349 -16.74 11.31 -24.27
C VAL A 349 -16.59 11.04 -22.78
N VAL A 350 -15.39 11.25 -22.21
CA VAL A 350 -15.12 11.07 -20.78
C VAL A 350 -16.01 11.99 -19.95
N LYS A 351 -16.08 13.29 -20.27
CA LYS A 351 -16.95 14.26 -19.59
C LYS A 351 -18.43 13.91 -19.70
N MET A 352 -18.86 13.39 -20.85
CA MET A 352 -20.23 12.97 -21.07
C MET A 352 -20.60 11.76 -20.21
N ILE A 353 -19.73 10.74 -20.12
CA ILE A 353 -19.95 9.56 -19.26
C ILE A 353 -19.95 9.97 -17.78
N GLU A 354 -19.00 10.81 -17.37
CA GLU A 354 -18.94 11.36 -16.01
C GLU A 354 -20.25 12.05 -15.63
N LYS A 355 -20.75 12.97 -16.47
CA LYS A 355 -21.99 13.71 -16.21
C LYS A 355 -23.22 12.80 -16.15
N ARG A 356 -23.29 11.75 -16.98
CA ARG A 356 -24.46 10.89 -17.10
C ARG A 356 -24.51 9.78 -16.04
N ASP A 357 -23.37 9.13 -15.80
CA ASP A 357 -23.32 7.89 -15.02
C ASP A 357 -22.44 7.99 -13.77
N GLY A 358 -21.78 9.12 -13.53
CA GLY A 358 -20.91 9.38 -12.37
C GLY A 358 -19.58 8.61 -12.35
N SER A 359 -19.42 7.56 -13.16
CA SER A 359 -18.20 6.74 -13.20
C SER A 359 -17.82 6.37 -14.64
N VAL A 360 -16.57 6.66 -14.98
CA VAL A 360 -15.97 6.27 -16.26
C VAL A 360 -15.27 4.93 -16.08
N THR A 361 -15.64 3.96 -16.91
CA THR A 361 -15.05 2.62 -16.94
C THR A 361 -14.60 2.26 -18.35
N SER A 362 -13.68 1.31 -18.45
CA SER A 362 -13.21 0.71 -19.71
C SER A 362 -14.37 0.22 -20.58
N GLN A 363 -15.32 -0.50 -19.99
CA GLN A 363 -16.50 -1.04 -20.70
C GLN A 363 -17.32 0.08 -21.35
N LYS A 364 -17.63 1.16 -20.62
CA LYS A 364 -18.44 2.27 -21.16
C LYS A 364 -17.72 3.01 -22.30
N LEU A 365 -16.40 3.16 -22.19
CA LEU A 365 -15.58 3.75 -23.25
C LEU A 365 -15.59 2.89 -24.52
N LEU A 366 -15.49 1.57 -24.37
CA LEU A 366 -15.62 0.62 -25.49
C LEU A 366 -17.01 0.65 -26.11
N GLU A 367 -18.08 0.60 -25.32
CA GLU A 367 -19.45 0.69 -25.84
C GLU A 367 -19.65 1.98 -26.64
N ARG A 368 -19.05 3.09 -26.19
CA ARG A 368 -19.10 4.35 -26.91
C ARG A 368 -18.28 4.31 -28.18
N TYR A 369 -17.09 3.69 -28.16
CA TYR A 369 -16.27 3.46 -29.35
C TYR A 369 -17.06 2.70 -30.43
N GLU A 370 -17.70 1.58 -30.08
CA GLU A 370 -18.46 0.77 -31.05
C GLU A 370 -19.63 1.54 -31.64
N LYS A 371 -20.33 2.35 -30.83
CA LYS A 371 -21.43 3.21 -31.31
C LYS A 371 -20.96 4.31 -32.27
N MET A 372 -19.73 4.80 -32.12
CA MET A 372 -19.16 5.83 -33.00
C MET A 372 -18.54 5.26 -34.26
N ARG A 373 -18.30 3.96 -34.31
CA ARG A 373 -17.70 3.31 -35.46
C ARG A 373 -18.66 3.41 -36.65
N PRO A 374 -18.23 3.93 -37.81
CA PRO A 374 -19.08 3.96 -38.98
C PRO A 374 -19.50 2.52 -39.29
N LYS A 375 -20.80 2.29 -39.40
CA LYS A 375 -21.33 1.04 -39.92
C LYS A 375 -20.81 0.94 -41.34
N VAL A 376 -19.76 0.17 -41.56
CA VAL A 376 -19.32 -0.20 -42.91
C VAL A 376 -20.59 -0.74 -43.55
N ALA A 377 -21.12 -0.03 -44.55
CA ALA A 377 -22.31 -0.45 -45.24
C ALA A 377 -22.01 -1.86 -45.74
N THR A 378 -22.65 -2.85 -45.11
CA THR A 378 -22.63 -4.22 -45.62
C THR A 378 -23.03 -4.07 -47.08
N PRO A 379 -22.18 -4.51 -48.03
CA PRO A 379 -22.49 -4.37 -49.44
C PRO A 379 -23.85 -5.05 -49.62
N THR A 380 -24.87 -4.23 -49.83
CA THR A 380 -26.21 -4.68 -50.14
C THR A 380 -26.04 -5.61 -51.31
N THR A 381 -26.18 -6.90 -51.05
CA THR A 381 -26.05 -7.94 -52.05
C THR A 381 -27.00 -7.54 -53.16
N ALA A 382 -26.44 -7.02 -54.25
CA ALA A 382 -27.17 -6.79 -55.47
C ALA A 382 -27.69 -8.16 -55.85
N LYS A 383 -29.00 -8.37 -55.64
CA LYS A 383 -29.74 -9.46 -56.25
C LYS A 383 -29.78 -9.19 -57.75
N THR A 384 -28.63 -9.31 -58.40
CA THR A 384 -28.55 -9.40 -59.86
C THR A 384 -28.51 -10.88 -60.17
N SER A 385 -29.71 -11.42 -60.40
CA SER A 385 -30.01 -12.42 -61.42
C SER A 385 -28.79 -13.06 -62.08
N LEU A 386 -28.47 -14.30 -61.69
CA LEU A 386 -27.88 -15.27 -62.58
C LEU A 386 -28.63 -16.60 -62.42
N ASP A 387 -29.69 -16.74 -63.20
CA ASP A 387 -30.08 -18.05 -63.70
C ASP A 387 -28.92 -18.62 -64.53
N GLN A 388 -28.79 -19.95 -64.47
CA GLN A 388 -27.89 -20.82 -65.25
C GLN A 388 -26.46 -21.00 -64.72
N ALA A 389 -26.24 -22.06 -63.94
CA ALA A 389 -25.64 -23.31 -64.47
C ALA A 389 -25.33 -24.30 -63.33
N SER A 390 -26.21 -25.28 -63.21
CA SER A 390 -25.94 -26.70 -62.96
C SER A 390 -24.60 -27.14 -62.33
N LYS A 391 -24.76 -27.82 -61.17
CA LYS A 391 -24.37 -29.22 -60.94
C LYS A 391 -22.87 -29.49 -60.79
N ILE A 392 -22.36 -29.49 -59.55
CA ILE A 392 -21.34 -30.44 -59.04
C ILE A 392 -21.52 -30.64 -57.52
N LYS A 393 -21.72 -31.92 -57.18
CA LYS A 393 -21.43 -32.73 -55.98
C LYS A 393 -21.57 -32.18 -54.54
N LYS A 394 -22.42 -32.92 -53.83
CA LYS A 394 -22.54 -33.14 -52.37
C LYS A 394 -21.23 -33.66 -51.75
N GLU A 395 -20.81 -33.04 -50.65
CA GLU A 395 -20.06 -33.55 -49.49
C GLU A 395 -20.44 -32.54 -48.37
N GLU A 396 -21.38 -32.82 -47.46
CA GLU A 396 -21.24 -33.59 -46.21
C GLU A 396 -19.98 -33.21 -45.40
N GLU A 397 -20.12 -32.26 -44.47
CA GLU A 397 -19.64 -32.39 -43.07
C GLU A 397 -20.01 -31.17 -42.18
N THR A 398 -20.81 -31.51 -41.17
CA THR A 398 -20.91 -31.05 -39.75
C THR A 398 -20.70 -29.60 -39.26
N PRO A 399 -21.49 -29.17 -38.24
CA PRO A 399 -21.49 -27.81 -37.70
C PRO A 399 -20.43 -27.58 -36.62
N VAL A 400 -19.69 -26.47 -36.73
CA VAL A 400 -18.81 -25.95 -35.67
C VAL A 400 -19.67 -25.26 -34.61
N LEU A 401 -19.89 -25.96 -33.51
CA LEU A 401 -20.46 -25.44 -32.27
C LEU A 401 -19.37 -24.71 -31.48
N LEU A 402 -19.64 -23.47 -31.10
CA LEU A 402 -18.79 -22.62 -30.28
C LEU A 402 -18.93 -23.05 -28.81
N GLU A 403 -18.02 -23.89 -28.31
CA GLU A 403 -17.97 -24.27 -26.90
C GLU A 403 -16.60 -24.04 -26.26
N HIS A 404 -16.65 -23.42 -25.08
CA HIS A 404 -15.81 -23.58 -23.90
C HIS A 404 -14.27 -23.56 -24.05
N ILE A 405 -13.70 -22.44 -23.60
CA ILE A 405 -12.27 -22.33 -23.26
C ILE A 405 -12.01 -23.18 -22.00
N HIS A 406 -11.70 -24.46 -22.20
CA HIS A 406 -10.98 -25.28 -21.23
C HIS A 406 -9.48 -25.17 -21.53
N PHE A 407 -8.72 -24.48 -20.69
CA PHE A 407 -7.27 -24.55 -20.72
C PHE A 407 -6.84 -25.91 -20.16
N ALA A 408 -6.40 -26.80 -21.06
CA ALA A 408 -5.70 -28.01 -20.71
C ALA A 408 -4.24 -27.67 -20.35
N GLU A 409 -3.79 -28.10 -19.17
CA GLU A 409 -2.38 -28.15 -18.80
C GLU A 409 -1.64 -29.09 -19.77
N GLN A 410 -0.89 -28.54 -20.73
CA GLN A 410 0.12 -29.31 -21.45
C GLN A 410 1.42 -29.29 -20.66
N LYS A 411 1.67 -30.37 -19.92
CA LYS A 411 3.01 -30.73 -19.44
C LYS A 411 3.83 -31.21 -20.64
N THR A 412 4.73 -30.36 -21.13
CA THR A 412 5.75 -30.75 -22.10
C THR A 412 6.86 -31.55 -21.38
N PRO A 413 7.31 -32.70 -21.91
CA PRO A 413 8.43 -33.45 -21.31
C PRO A 413 9.75 -32.74 -21.58
N LEU A 414 10.54 -32.54 -20.52
CA LEU A 414 11.95 -32.17 -20.60
C LEU A 414 12.72 -33.23 -21.40
N ARG A 415 13.31 -32.79 -22.50
CA ARG A 415 14.28 -33.56 -23.29
C ARG A 415 15.57 -33.69 -22.47
N GLN A 416 15.88 -34.91 -22.04
CA GLN A 416 17.15 -35.25 -21.39
C GLN A 416 18.25 -35.32 -22.45
N ASP A 417 19.15 -34.34 -22.46
CA ASP A 417 20.41 -34.46 -23.19
C ASP A 417 21.41 -35.27 -22.36
N ASN A 418 21.56 -36.54 -22.75
CA ASN A 418 22.67 -37.38 -22.32
C ASN A 418 23.93 -36.97 -23.09
N ARG A 419 24.81 -36.19 -22.47
CA ARG A 419 26.23 -36.13 -22.86
C ARG A 419 27.12 -36.37 -21.65
N SER A 420 27.85 -37.49 -21.73
CA SER A 420 28.86 -37.93 -20.78
C SER A 420 30.16 -37.13 -20.96
N PRO A 421 30.81 -36.65 -19.88
CA PRO A 421 32.08 -35.95 -19.95
C PRO A 421 33.26 -36.89 -19.73
N LYS A 422 33.95 -37.28 -20.82
CA LYS A 422 35.34 -37.75 -20.77
C LYS A 422 36.07 -37.30 -22.03
N ASP A 423 37.33 -36.98 -21.83
CA ASP A 423 38.36 -36.63 -22.82
C ASP A 423 38.34 -35.16 -23.29
N ILE A 424 39.16 -34.34 -22.64
CA ILE A 424 40.26 -33.56 -23.25
C ILE A 424 41.08 -32.99 -22.09
N GLU A 425 42.25 -33.59 -21.88
CA GLU A 425 43.34 -33.05 -21.08
C GLU A 425 44.56 -32.87 -22.01
N GLN A 426 45.30 -31.78 -21.79
CA GLN A 426 46.69 -31.50 -22.19
C GLN A 426 46.99 -30.82 -23.54
N ALA A 427 47.18 -29.50 -23.45
CA ALA A 427 48.40 -28.79 -23.86
C ALA A 427 48.39 -27.41 -23.13
N VAL A 428 49.08 -27.24 -22.00
CA VAL A 428 50.47 -26.74 -21.88
C VAL A 428 50.71 -25.47 -22.70
N LEU A 429 50.76 -24.30 -22.04
CA LEU A 429 51.87 -23.33 -22.05
C LEU A 429 51.64 -22.25 -20.98
N SER A 430 52.76 -21.81 -20.39
CA SER A 430 52.96 -21.03 -19.15
C SER A 430 52.41 -19.58 -19.14
N PRO A 431 52.29 -18.96 -17.96
CA PRO A 431 51.99 -17.55 -17.80
C PRO A 431 53.28 -16.72 -17.87
N GLU A 432 53.34 -15.75 -18.79
CA GLU A 432 54.29 -14.64 -18.70
C GLU A 432 53.58 -13.40 -18.17
N ASP A 433 54.34 -12.73 -17.30
CA ASP A 433 54.07 -11.47 -16.65
C ASP A 433 53.61 -10.39 -17.64
N ASP A 434 52.58 -9.62 -17.26
CA ASP A 434 52.50 -8.27 -17.79
C ASP A 434 52.07 -7.24 -16.74
N LYS A 435 52.86 -6.17 -16.74
CA LYS A 435 52.97 -5.12 -15.75
C LYS A 435 51.70 -4.29 -15.67
N LEU A 436 51.17 -4.13 -14.46
CA LEU A 436 50.36 -2.96 -14.11
C LEU A 436 51.24 -1.71 -14.12
N GLU A 437 51.19 -0.95 -15.22
CA GLU A 437 51.61 0.45 -15.22
C GLU A 437 50.65 1.27 -14.35
N LYS A 438 51.25 1.94 -13.37
CA LYS A 438 50.64 3.00 -12.56
C LYS A 438 50.33 4.18 -13.47
N ILE A 439 49.05 4.46 -13.67
CA ILE A 439 48.61 5.77 -14.16
C ILE A 439 48.55 6.71 -12.96
N GLU A 440 49.46 7.67 -12.92
CA GLU A 440 49.43 8.81 -12.00
C GLU A 440 48.21 9.73 -12.29
N PRO A 441 47.59 10.34 -11.26
CA PRO A 441 46.49 11.27 -11.46
C PRO A 441 47.04 12.65 -11.84
N ASN A 442 46.72 13.14 -13.04
CA ASN A 442 46.94 14.53 -13.46
C ASN A 442 45.64 15.35 -13.34
N PRO A 443 45.68 16.71 -13.28
CA PRO A 443 45.02 17.46 -12.23
C PRO A 443 43.71 18.08 -12.74
N THR A 444 42.83 18.32 -11.77
CA THR A 444 41.80 19.36 -11.70
C THR A 444 41.55 20.16 -13.00
N LYS A 445 40.55 19.75 -13.77
CA LYS A 445 39.81 20.66 -14.65
C LYS A 445 38.63 21.22 -13.87
N GLU A 446 38.68 22.52 -13.59
CA GLU A 446 37.57 23.33 -13.09
C GLU A 446 36.31 23.10 -13.95
N LEU A 447 35.32 22.45 -13.34
CA LEU A 447 33.96 22.42 -13.86
C LEU A 447 33.22 23.64 -13.30
N SER A 448 32.89 24.53 -14.23
CA SER A 448 31.97 25.65 -14.10
C SER A 448 30.64 25.24 -13.41
N PRO A 449 30.06 26.10 -12.54
CA PRO A 449 28.82 25.80 -11.85
C PRO A 449 27.62 26.00 -12.77
N TYR A 450 26.93 24.92 -13.13
CA TYR A 450 25.56 25.01 -13.64
C TYR A 450 24.58 25.23 -12.49
N PRO A 451 23.60 26.15 -12.63
CA PRO A 451 22.70 26.51 -11.54
C PRO A 451 21.61 25.45 -11.31
N ASP A 452 21.30 25.29 -10.03
CA ASP A 452 20.20 24.53 -9.45
C ASP A 452 18.83 25.10 -9.92
N PRO A 453 17.96 24.32 -10.58
CA PRO A 453 16.71 24.84 -11.12
C PRO A 453 15.54 24.92 -10.13
N PHE A 454 15.74 24.72 -8.81
CA PHE A 454 14.63 24.84 -7.84
C PHE A 454 15.00 25.59 -6.55
N LYS A 455 15.38 26.86 -6.70
CA LYS A 455 15.18 27.90 -5.67
C LYS A 455 14.84 29.23 -6.33
N GLN A 456 13.54 29.51 -6.50
CA GLN A 456 13.08 30.89 -6.57
C GLN A 456 12.52 31.27 -5.21
N GLU A 457 13.34 32.06 -4.53
CA GLU A 457 13.04 32.84 -3.34
C GLU A 457 12.07 33.95 -3.77
N LEU A 458 10.83 33.87 -3.29
CA LEU A 458 9.83 34.92 -3.47
C LEU A 458 10.11 36.02 -2.45
N LEU A 459 10.63 37.15 -2.92
CA LEU A 459 10.51 38.46 -2.26
C LEU A 459 9.57 39.35 -3.09
N PRO A 460 8.84 40.27 -2.45
CA PRO A 460 7.65 40.88 -3.02
C PRO A 460 7.99 42.04 -3.95
N GLU A 461 7.48 42.00 -5.18
CA GLU A 461 7.38 43.20 -6.03
C GLU A 461 6.12 43.99 -5.67
N GLU A 462 6.33 45.27 -5.34
CA GLU A 462 5.30 46.28 -5.16
C GLU A 462 4.58 46.55 -6.48
N ILE A 463 3.26 46.39 -6.49
CA ILE A 463 2.40 46.80 -7.62
C ILE A 463 1.90 48.23 -7.34
N PRO A 464 2.06 49.19 -8.28
CA PRO A 464 1.49 50.53 -8.13
C PRO A 464 -0.03 50.51 -8.30
N LEU A 465 -0.71 51.20 -7.37
CA LEU A 465 -2.16 51.38 -7.33
C LEU A 465 -2.69 52.21 -8.52
N PRO A 466 -3.80 51.83 -9.16
CA PRO A 466 -4.57 52.74 -9.98
C PRO A 466 -5.67 53.45 -9.16
N ILE A 467 -5.48 54.76 -9.07
CA ILE A 467 -6.41 55.90 -9.11
C ILE A 467 -7.93 55.60 -9.02
N SER A 468 -8.55 56.38 -8.14
CA SER A 468 -9.94 56.53 -7.66
C SER A 468 -11.15 56.32 -8.60
N PRO A 469 -12.35 56.07 -8.03
CA PRO A 469 -13.59 55.83 -8.78
C PRO A 469 -14.32 57.13 -9.16
N ILE A 470 -14.89 57.13 -10.37
CA ILE A 470 -15.85 58.13 -10.85
C ILE A 470 -17.27 57.58 -10.66
N LEU A 471 -18.09 58.28 -9.87
CA LEU A 471 -19.54 58.12 -9.75
C LEU A 471 -20.26 58.65 -11.01
N PRO A 472 -21.39 58.02 -11.39
CA PRO A 472 -22.55 58.79 -11.82
C PRO A 472 -23.88 58.30 -11.19
N PRO A 473 -24.98 59.07 -11.36
CA PRO A 473 -25.95 59.32 -10.28
C PRO A 473 -27.23 58.47 -10.32
N LEU A 474 -27.91 58.49 -9.16
CA LEU A 474 -29.31 58.11 -8.94
C LEU A 474 -30.27 58.96 -9.78
N ILE A 475 -31.21 58.33 -10.50
CA ILE A 475 -32.58 58.85 -10.77
C ILE A 475 -33.58 57.67 -10.85
N ASP A 476 -34.76 57.93 -10.29
CA ASP A 476 -35.95 57.10 -10.05
C ASP A 476 -36.77 56.59 -11.25
N SER A 477 -37.54 55.54 -10.93
CA SER A 477 -38.87 55.14 -11.44
C SER A 477 -39.03 54.69 -12.89
N ALA A 478 -39.61 53.50 -13.09
CA ALA A 478 -40.94 53.34 -13.66
C ALA A 478 -41.34 51.86 -13.71
N ILE A 479 -42.60 51.64 -13.33
CA ILE A 479 -43.41 50.43 -13.46
C ILE A 479 -43.74 50.24 -14.95
N ASP A 480 -43.63 49.02 -15.49
CA ASP A 480 -44.76 48.33 -16.12
C ASP A 480 -44.44 46.91 -16.63
N ALA A 481 -45.54 46.15 -16.73
CA ALA A 481 -45.70 44.72 -16.85
C ALA A 481 -45.21 44.07 -18.16
N ALA A 482 -44.90 42.76 -18.08
CA ALA A 482 -45.27 41.81 -19.13
C ALA A 482 -45.43 40.38 -18.57
N ASN A 483 -46.65 39.87 -18.77
CA ASN A 483 -47.16 38.52 -18.59
C ASN A 483 -46.25 37.39 -19.12
N ILE A 484 -46.17 36.29 -18.36
CA ILE A 484 -46.11 34.94 -18.95
C ILE A 484 -47.11 34.03 -18.21
N ASP A 485 -48.02 33.53 -19.03
CA ASP A 485 -49.13 32.61 -18.81
C ASP A 485 -48.66 31.23 -18.34
N LEU A 486 -49.29 30.68 -17.30
CA LEU A 486 -49.26 29.25 -17.01
C LEU A 486 -50.54 28.81 -16.29
N ALA A 487 -51.62 28.74 -17.06
CA ALA A 487 -52.86 28.06 -16.70
C ALA A 487 -53.09 26.85 -17.62
N ALA A 488 -53.35 25.70 -16.98
CA ALA A 488 -53.82 24.38 -17.47
C ALA A 488 -52.84 23.32 -16.94
N ILE A 489 -53.20 22.46 -15.98
CA ILE A 489 -54.24 21.44 -16.08
C ILE A 489 -54.73 21.13 -14.65
N SER A 490 -56.05 21.24 -14.44
CA SER A 490 -56.77 20.62 -13.33
C SER A 490 -57.92 19.82 -13.94
N GLY A 491 -58.14 18.61 -13.41
CA GLY A 491 -59.41 17.90 -13.55
C GLY A 491 -59.29 16.47 -14.08
N ALA A 492 -59.24 15.50 -13.17
CA ALA A 492 -60.15 14.35 -13.16
C ALA A 492 -59.87 13.49 -11.90
N ALA A 493 -60.79 13.56 -10.95
CA ALA A 493 -60.94 12.59 -9.88
C ALA A 493 -61.79 11.43 -10.38
N GLU A 494 -61.43 10.19 -10.09
CA GLU A 494 -62.39 9.10 -9.85
C GLU A 494 -61.69 7.86 -9.23
N THR A 495 -62.20 7.49 -8.06
CA THR A 495 -62.42 6.13 -7.51
C THR A 495 -61.56 4.96 -8.03
N SER A 496 -60.79 4.33 -7.11
CA SER A 496 -60.73 2.86 -7.08
C SER A 496 -60.35 2.31 -5.71
N GLN A 497 -60.97 1.18 -5.40
CA GLN A 497 -61.17 0.53 -4.11
C GLN A 497 -59.93 -0.25 -3.63
N ARG A 498 -59.72 -0.27 -2.30
CA ARG A 498 -58.91 -1.29 -1.63
C ARG A 498 -59.79 -2.54 -1.40
N PRO A 499 -59.25 -3.76 -1.53
CA PRO A 499 -59.75 -4.89 -0.79
C PRO A 499 -58.90 -5.12 0.47
N SER A 500 -59.63 -5.33 1.56
CA SER A 500 -59.17 -6.00 2.76
C SER A 500 -59.03 -7.50 2.49
N GLU A 501 -58.04 -8.14 3.10
CA GLU A 501 -58.22 -9.50 3.61
C GLU A 501 -57.40 -9.67 4.89
N ARG A 502 -58.09 -10.16 5.92
CA ARG A 502 -57.62 -10.50 7.27
C ARG A 502 -57.59 -12.03 7.39
N LEU A 503 -56.91 -12.46 8.46
CA LEU A 503 -56.98 -13.76 9.18
C LEU A 503 -56.03 -14.85 8.64
N ALA A 504 -55.31 -15.61 9.46
CA ALA A 504 -55.14 -15.65 10.92
C ALA A 504 -53.97 -16.60 11.28
N THR A 505 -53.50 -16.51 12.53
CA THR A 505 -52.94 -17.58 13.41
C THR A 505 -51.74 -18.39 12.89
N ASP A 506 -50.61 -18.46 13.59
CA ASP A 506 -50.52 -19.21 14.85
C ASP A 506 -49.41 -18.75 15.81
N VAL A 507 -49.77 -18.90 17.09
CA VAL A 507 -48.97 -18.73 18.30
C VAL A 507 -48.58 -20.12 18.79
N ALA A 508 -47.30 -20.38 19.05
CA ALA A 508 -46.89 -21.34 20.09
C ALA A 508 -45.43 -21.12 20.54
N ARG A 509 -45.27 -20.38 21.63
CA ARG A 509 -44.10 -20.40 22.50
C ARG A 509 -44.62 -20.80 23.89
N VAL A 510 -44.33 -22.02 24.33
CA VAL A 510 -44.56 -22.57 25.69
C VAL A 510 -43.32 -23.44 25.97
N LEU A 511 -42.32 -22.99 26.73
CA LEU A 511 -42.19 -23.08 28.19
C LEU A 511 -42.56 -24.45 28.76
N ILE A 512 -41.54 -25.30 28.95
CA ILE A 512 -41.57 -26.44 29.89
C ILE A 512 -40.86 -25.99 31.17
N PRO A 513 -41.49 -26.05 32.35
CA PRO A 513 -40.80 -26.10 33.62
C PRO A 513 -40.61 -27.56 34.08
N LEU A 514 -39.60 -27.69 34.94
CA LEU A 514 -39.19 -28.83 35.73
C LEU A 514 -40.34 -29.53 36.48
N THR A 515 -40.37 -30.85 36.41
CA THR A 515 -40.37 -31.79 37.56
C THR A 515 -39.83 -33.13 37.09
#